data_AF-A0A285RW50-F1
#
_entry.id   AF-A0A285RW50-F1
#
_cell.length_a   1.000
_cell.length_b   1.000
_cell.length_c   1.000
_cell.angle_alpha   90.00
_cell.angle_beta   90.00
_cell.angle_gamma   90.00
#
_symmetry.space_group_name_H-M   'P 1'
#
loop_
_entity.id
_entity.type
_entity.pdbx_description
1 polymer ?
#
loop_
_entity_poly.entity_id
_entity_poly.type
_entity_poly.pdbx_seq_one_letter_code
_entity_poly.pdbx_strand_id
1 'polypeptide(L)'
;MKWKNKGQEFNKDSMCISKIKEVYLFGAGHDGKMVARIMRERYTRIKIKAFLDNDSRIWGQTLDGIPILNPNNVTTEEDVGVVVSFASEFVQKIDLQIKNMGFEFGKNAWHFEQFLSIYALYEYDELFFSSICILPTDACNLRCKGCLNFTNYITNFTFKPLEKLKEEIDLYFDCITYTGLFFISGGEPMLYSQLPELIEYIDTKYSNRMYELGIVTNGTIMPSQDIISVLKKTRIRITVDDYREALPNMRDKITEIINVYEGLNKGENLLVRSYDEWISLFPHTLETIGEDELIKKYDKCHCPWQEYKDGMLYSCNYASFAANAGIVDTDINNETYSLYKNKNKKELMEFRLGFTEKGYVEFCKKCAGYMDINPYKIKAAEQDM
;
A
#
# COMPACT_ATOMS: atom_id res chain seq x y z
N MET A 1 3.70 16.06 -8.21
CA MET A 1 4.70 14.99 -7.96
C MET A 1 5.81 14.95 -9.03
N LYS A 2 5.98 16.00 -9.85
CA LYS A 2 7.26 16.24 -10.54
C LYS A 2 8.22 16.98 -9.61
N TRP A 3 9.47 16.54 -9.52
CA TRP A 3 10.49 17.28 -8.77
C TRP A 3 10.68 18.69 -9.33
N LYS A 4 10.62 19.68 -8.45
CA LYS A 4 11.00 21.08 -8.66
C LYS A 4 12.28 21.43 -7.89
N ASN A 5 12.39 20.92 -6.66
CA ASN A 5 13.55 21.07 -5.77
C ASN A 5 13.85 19.71 -5.14
N LYS A 6 14.45 18.80 -5.92
CA LYS A 6 14.76 17.43 -5.50
C LYS A 6 15.55 17.40 -4.18
N GLY A 7 15.07 16.59 -3.24
CA GLY A 7 15.56 16.49 -1.87
C GLY A 7 15.13 17.61 -0.92
N GLN A 8 14.26 18.53 -1.36
CA GLN A 8 13.80 19.69 -0.60
C GLN A 8 12.29 19.98 -0.74
N GLU A 9 11.51 19.10 -1.37
CA GLU A 9 10.08 19.32 -1.64
C GLU A 9 9.28 19.53 -0.36
N PHE A 10 9.67 18.84 0.71
CA PHE A 10 8.94 18.81 1.97
C PHE A 10 9.56 19.66 3.09
N ASN A 11 10.50 20.56 2.78
CA ASN A 11 11.08 21.47 3.78
C ASN A 11 10.01 22.36 4.46
N LYS A 12 8.97 22.77 3.72
CA LYS A 12 7.88 23.58 4.28
C LYS A 12 7.01 22.74 5.22
N ASP A 13 6.59 21.55 4.77
CA ASP A 13 5.80 20.62 5.57
C ASP A 13 6.52 20.24 6.86
N SER A 14 7.83 19.98 6.81
CA SER A 14 8.60 19.66 8.02
C SER A 14 8.61 20.81 9.04
N MET A 15 8.73 22.07 8.58
CA MET A 15 8.63 23.24 9.47
C MET A 15 7.24 23.44 10.08
N CYS A 16 6.19 22.98 9.39
CA CYS A 16 4.83 22.99 9.91
C CYS A 16 4.64 21.85 10.94
N ILE A 17 5.06 20.62 10.61
CA ILE A 17 5.01 19.47 11.51
C ILE A 17 5.78 19.74 12.81
N SER A 18 6.95 20.39 12.75
CA SER A 18 7.77 20.68 13.94
C SER A 18 7.08 21.58 14.98
N LYS A 19 6.01 22.29 14.60
CA LYS A 19 5.21 23.14 15.49
C LYS A 19 4.06 22.38 16.15
N ILE A 20 3.68 21.22 15.62
CA ILE A 20 2.58 20.40 16.12
C ILE A 20 3.03 19.66 17.38
N LYS A 21 2.19 19.69 18.42
CA LYS A 21 2.39 18.92 19.66
C LYS A 21 1.41 17.78 19.79
N GLU A 22 0.20 17.95 19.26
CA GLU A 22 -0.87 16.95 19.32
C GLU A 22 -1.50 16.76 17.95
N VAL A 23 -1.92 15.52 17.65
CA VAL A 23 -2.70 15.23 16.44
C VAL A 23 -3.96 14.45 16.77
N TYR A 24 -4.99 14.73 15.99
CA TYR A 24 -6.12 13.84 15.79
C TYR A 24 -5.80 12.83 14.67
N LEU A 25 -6.20 11.57 14.83
CA LEU A 25 -6.12 10.57 13.76
C LEU A 25 -7.50 10.36 13.15
N PHE A 26 -7.70 10.79 11.91
CA PHE A 26 -8.98 10.65 11.22
C PHE A 26 -9.06 9.26 10.57
N GLY A 27 -9.88 8.38 11.14
CA GLY A 27 -10.11 6.99 10.75
C GLY A 27 -9.78 6.04 11.90
N ALA A 28 -10.80 5.55 12.61
CA ALA A 28 -10.67 4.61 13.73
C ALA A 28 -10.65 3.14 13.27
N GLY A 29 -9.95 2.87 12.16
CA GLY A 29 -9.85 1.54 11.54
C GLY A 29 -8.49 0.86 11.76
N HIS A 30 -8.21 -0.17 10.96
CA HIS A 30 -6.94 -0.90 10.99
C HIS A 30 -5.72 0.01 10.72
N ASP A 31 -5.77 0.83 9.67
CA ASP A 31 -4.70 1.79 9.35
C ASP A 31 -4.55 2.85 10.46
N GLY A 32 -5.66 3.27 11.07
CA GLY A 32 -5.66 4.16 12.24
C GLY A 32 -4.88 3.57 13.42
N LYS A 33 -5.12 2.29 13.73
CA LYS A 33 -4.34 1.56 14.75
C LYS A 33 -2.86 1.49 14.39
N MET A 34 -2.54 1.22 13.12
CA MET A 34 -1.15 1.21 12.64
C MET A 34 -0.46 2.55 12.91
N VAL A 35 -1.04 3.65 12.45
CA VAL A 35 -0.49 4.99 12.63
C VAL A 35 -0.34 5.30 14.12
N ALA A 36 -1.37 5.01 14.92
CA ALA A 36 -1.33 5.26 16.36
C ALA A 36 -0.23 4.49 17.07
N ARG A 37 -0.05 3.21 16.73
CA ARG A 37 0.99 2.35 17.30
C ARG A 37 2.38 2.86 16.93
N ILE A 38 2.62 3.16 15.65
CA ILE A 38 3.91 3.70 15.18
C ILE A 38 4.25 5.00 15.91
N MET A 39 3.28 5.92 16.06
CA MET A 39 3.51 7.18 16.78
C MET A 39 3.77 6.95 18.28
N ARG A 40 3.04 6.04 18.94
CA ARG A 40 3.20 5.77 20.38
C ARG A 40 4.45 4.99 20.74
N GLU A 41 4.92 4.10 19.87
CA GLU A 41 6.05 3.22 20.14
C GLU A 41 7.36 3.76 19.56
N ARG A 42 7.32 4.51 18.44
CA ARG A 42 8.51 4.93 17.69
C ARG A 42 8.68 6.45 17.62
N TYR A 43 7.64 7.18 17.21
CA TYR A 43 7.74 8.61 16.93
C TYR A 43 6.98 9.48 17.96
N THR A 44 7.40 9.39 19.21
CA THR A 44 6.60 9.75 20.40
C THR A 44 6.51 11.23 20.77
N ARG A 45 7.20 12.13 20.05
CA ARG A 45 7.26 13.57 20.37
C ARG A 45 5.89 14.25 20.21
N ILE A 46 5.17 13.94 19.13
CA ILE A 46 3.78 14.38 18.90
C ILE A 46 2.81 13.39 19.57
N LYS A 47 1.87 13.90 20.36
CA LYS A 47 0.88 13.08 21.08
C LYS A 47 -0.38 12.86 20.26
N ILE A 48 -1.07 11.75 20.50
CA ILE A 48 -2.36 11.46 19.88
C ILE A 48 -3.46 11.94 20.83
N LYS A 49 -4.26 12.90 20.37
CA LYS A 49 -5.36 13.50 21.14
C LYS A 49 -6.59 12.59 21.15
N ALA A 50 -7.01 12.15 19.96
CA ALA A 50 -8.12 11.23 19.77
C ALA A 50 -8.12 10.64 18.36
N PHE A 51 -8.86 9.56 18.17
CA PHE A 51 -9.37 9.18 16.85
C PHE A 51 -10.60 10.02 16.50
N LEU A 52 -10.77 10.32 15.22
CA LEU A 52 -11.98 10.90 14.65
C LEU A 52 -12.57 9.89 13.68
N ASP A 53 -13.87 9.63 13.75
CA ASP A 53 -14.53 8.72 12.81
C ASP A 53 -15.93 9.23 12.45
N ASN A 54 -16.37 8.98 11.22
CA ASN A 54 -17.70 9.36 10.77
C ASN A 54 -18.80 8.42 11.29
N ASP A 55 -18.43 7.22 11.77
CA ASP A 55 -19.38 6.29 12.36
C ASP A 55 -19.80 6.74 13.76
N SER A 56 -21.02 7.26 13.87
CA SER A 56 -21.56 7.73 15.15
C SER A 56 -21.78 6.63 16.18
N ARG A 57 -21.78 5.35 15.78
CA ARG A 57 -21.98 4.22 16.69
C ARG A 57 -20.79 3.99 17.62
N ILE A 58 -19.60 4.45 17.21
CA ILE A 58 -18.35 4.25 17.96
C ILE A 58 -17.88 5.50 18.73
N TRP A 59 -18.61 6.61 18.62
CA TRP A 59 -18.29 7.82 19.38
C TRP A 59 -18.40 7.61 20.89
N GLY A 60 -17.44 8.16 21.64
CA GLY A 60 -17.34 7.98 23.09
C GLY A 60 -16.74 6.64 23.53
N GLN A 61 -16.51 5.73 22.59
CA GLN A 61 -15.73 4.52 22.84
C GLN A 61 -14.22 4.82 22.79
N THR A 62 -13.40 3.80 23.05
CA THR A 62 -11.94 3.89 22.91
C THR A 62 -11.43 2.81 21.97
N LEU A 63 -10.37 3.13 21.24
CA LEU A 63 -9.60 2.20 20.43
C LEU A 63 -8.17 2.19 20.95
N ASP A 64 -7.71 1.04 21.47
CA ASP A 64 -6.38 0.89 22.10
C ASP A 64 -6.09 1.95 23.19
N GLY A 65 -7.14 2.30 23.94
CA GLY A 65 -7.11 3.30 25.01
C GLY A 65 -7.13 4.77 24.55
N ILE A 66 -7.27 5.03 23.24
CA ILE A 66 -7.42 6.38 22.67
C ILE A 66 -8.92 6.64 22.44
N PRO A 67 -9.47 7.79 22.88
CA PRO A 67 -10.88 8.10 22.68
C PRO A 67 -11.24 8.28 21.20
N ILE A 68 -12.46 7.91 20.83
CA ILE A 68 -13.03 8.13 19.49
C ILE A 68 -14.06 9.26 19.58
N LEU A 69 -13.85 10.34 18.83
CA LEU A 69 -14.67 11.54 18.86
C LEU A 69 -15.41 11.78 17.55
N ASN A 70 -16.48 12.58 17.64
CA ASN A 70 -17.16 13.14 16.49
C ASN A 70 -16.24 14.17 15.79
N PRO A 71 -15.98 14.05 14.48
CA PRO A 71 -15.16 14.99 13.72
C PRO A 71 -15.63 16.45 13.79
N ASN A 72 -16.91 16.71 14.05
CA ASN A 72 -17.45 18.06 14.17
C ASN A 72 -17.20 18.72 15.55
N ASN A 73 -16.68 17.96 16.53
CA ASN A 73 -16.46 18.41 17.91
C ASN A 73 -14.97 18.46 18.25
N VAL A 74 -14.17 19.13 17.40
CA VAL A 74 -12.71 19.23 17.56
C VAL A 74 -12.27 20.68 17.73
N THR A 75 -11.16 20.88 18.45
CA THR A 75 -10.52 22.21 18.56
C THR A 75 -9.44 22.37 17.50
N THR A 76 -9.38 23.55 16.89
CA THR A 76 -8.32 23.97 15.97
C THR A 76 -7.42 24.97 16.69
N GLU A 77 -6.24 24.52 17.09
CA GLU A 77 -5.20 25.31 17.76
C GLU A 77 -3.94 25.29 16.89
N GLU A 78 -3.01 26.24 17.10
CA GLU A 78 -1.83 26.36 16.24
C GLU A 78 -0.89 25.15 16.31
N ASP A 79 -0.85 24.45 17.45
CA ASP A 79 -0.03 23.26 17.70
C ASP A 79 -0.82 21.94 17.67
N VAL A 80 -2.05 21.98 17.15
CA VAL A 80 -2.90 20.80 16.95
C VAL A 80 -3.08 20.52 15.46
N GLY A 81 -2.76 19.29 15.04
CA GLY A 81 -2.94 18.83 13.67
C GLY A 81 -3.98 17.71 13.53
N VAL A 82 -4.26 17.32 12.29
CA VAL A 82 -5.03 16.12 11.95
C VAL A 82 -4.25 15.28 10.93
N VAL A 83 -4.24 13.96 11.12
CA VAL A 83 -3.63 13.02 10.18
C VAL A 83 -4.73 12.10 9.67
N VAL A 84 -4.98 12.10 8.36
CA VAL A 84 -5.89 11.14 7.72
C VAL A 84 -5.19 9.78 7.68
N SER A 85 -5.70 8.84 8.49
CA SER A 85 -5.01 7.60 8.84
C SER A 85 -5.56 6.38 8.11
N PHE A 86 -5.92 6.53 6.83
CA PHE A 86 -6.28 5.43 5.94
C PHE A 86 -5.91 5.80 4.50
N ALA A 87 -5.47 4.80 3.74
CA ALA A 87 -5.22 4.96 2.32
C ALA A 87 -6.59 5.10 1.62
N SER A 88 -7.00 6.33 1.31
CA SER A 88 -8.39 6.61 0.98
C SER A 88 -8.72 6.30 -0.47
N GLU A 89 -9.83 5.58 -0.67
CA GLU A 89 -10.59 5.47 -1.91
C GLU A 89 -11.44 6.72 -2.20
N PHE A 90 -11.46 7.68 -1.26
CA PHE A 90 -12.30 8.89 -1.23
C PHE A 90 -11.51 10.14 -0.79
N VAL A 91 -10.26 10.29 -1.25
CA VAL A 91 -9.35 11.36 -0.82
C VAL A 91 -10.05 12.72 -0.92
N GLN A 92 -10.70 13.01 -2.05
CA GLN A 92 -11.32 14.32 -2.28
C GLN A 92 -12.43 14.66 -1.27
N LYS A 93 -13.26 13.68 -0.89
CA LYS A 93 -14.38 13.91 0.04
C LYS A 93 -13.88 14.15 1.46
N ILE A 94 -12.89 13.35 1.89
CA ILE A 94 -12.30 13.46 3.21
C ILE A 94 -11.50 14.75 3.30
N ASP A 95 -10.74 15.13 2.27
CA ASP A 95 -9.98 16.37 2.27
C ASP A 95 -10.88 17.60 2.42
N LEU A 96 -12.03 17.60 1.74
CA LEU A 96 -13.03 18.65 1.89
C LEU A 96 -13.63 18.68 3.30
N GLN A 97 -13.88 17.52 3.91
CA GLN A 97 -14.35 17.43 5.29
C GLN A 97 -13.31 18.01 6.27
N ILE A 98 -12.05 17.62 6.14
CA ILE A 98 -10.93 18.12 6.94
C ILE A 98 -10.80 19.64 6.81
N LYS A 99 -10.95 20.17 5.59
CA LYS A 99 -10.98 21.61 5.33
C LYS A 99 -12.14 22.31 6.03
N ASN A 100 -13.33 21.73 6.00
CA ASN A 100 -14.52 22.26 6.67
C ASN A 100 -14.41 22.21 8.20
N MET A 101 -13.60 21.31 8.74
CA MET A 101 -13.24 21.28 10.18
C MET A 101 -12.23 22.38 10.57
N GLY A 102 -11.71 23.14 9.60
CA GLY A 102 -10.77 24.25 9.83
C GLY A 102 -9.29 23.86 9.77
N PHE A 103 -8.97 22.66 9.29
CA PHE A 103 -7.59 22.25 9.03
C PHE A 103 -7.19 22.49 7.56
N GLU A 104 -5.91 22.65 7.31
CA GLU A 104 -5.34 22.96 6.00
C GLU A 104 -4.18 22.01 5.69
N PHE A 105 -4.28 21.31 4.56
CA PHE A 105 -3.25 20.37 4.12
C PHE A 105 -1.92 21.08 3.89
N GLY A 106 -0.84 20.46 4.40
CA GLY A 106 0.50 21.05 4.36
C GLY A 106 0.78 22.11 5.42
N LYS A 107 -0.19 22.38 6.32
CA LYS A 107 -0.04 23.31 7.45
C LYS A 107 -0.34 22.64 8.80
N ASN A 108 -1.53 22.06 8.93
CA ASN A 108 -1.98 21.32 10.12
C ASN A 108 -2.86 20.11 9.76
N ALA A 109 -2.89 19.71 8.48
CA ALA A 109 -3.46 18.45 8.01
C ALA A 109 -2.49 17.73 7.06
N TRP A 110 -2.48 16.40 7.13
CA TRP A 110 -1.70 15.54 6.23
C TRP A 110 -2.34 14.17 6.08
N HIS A 111 -2.06 13.47 4.98
CA HIS A 111 -2.26 12.02 4.91
C HIS A 111 -1.13 11.30 5.66
N PHE A 112 -1.42 10.14 6.25
CA PHE A 112 -0.46 9.47 7.13
C PHE A 112 0.82 9.07 6.40
N GLU A 113 0.76 8.72 5.12
CA GLU A 113 1.92 8.35 4.32
C GLU A 113 2.89 9.52 4.28
N GLN A 114 2.39 10.72 3.95
CA GLN A 114 3.16 11.95 3.93
C GLN A 114 3.64 12.32 5.34
N PHE A 115 2.73 12.36 6.31
CA PHE A 115 3.03 12.77 7.68
C PHE A 115 4.12 11.91 8.30
N LEU A 116 3.95 10.58 8.33
CA LEU A 116 4.92 9.69 8.96
C LEU A 116 6.25 9.66 8.21
N SER A 117 6.25 9.75 6.88
CA SER A 117 7.49 9.78 6.10
C SER A 117 8.32 11.04 6.41
N ILE A 118 7.68 12.21 6.43
CA ILE A 118 8.35 13.48 6.73
C ILE A 118 8.76 13.51 8.20
N TYR A 119 7.85 13.17 9.11
CA TYR A 119 8.11 13.22 10.54
C TYR A 119 9.23 12.26 10.96
N ALA A 120 9.23 11.02 10.46
CA ALA A 120 10.31 10.06 10.69
C ALA A 120 11.67 10.60 10.21
N LEU A 121 11.72 11.15 9.00
CA LEU A 121 12.99 11.58 8.43
C LEU A 121 13.52 12.84 9.09
N TYR A 122 12.68 13.87 9.25
CA TYR A 122 13.15 15.18 9.71
C TYR A 122 13.36 15.25 11.22
N GLU A 123 12.60 14.49 12.02
CA GLU A 123 12.73 14.51 13.49
C GLU A 123 13.54 13.34 14.04
N TYR A 124 13.66 12.23 13.31
CA TYR A 124 14.35 11.03 13.79
C TYR A 124 15.47 10.53 12.86
N ASP A 125 15.69 11.15 11.69
CA ASP A 125 16.62 10.66 10.65
C ASP A 125 16.33 9.21 10.20
N GLU A 126 15.04 8.84 10.19
CA GLU A 126 14.58 7.50 9.82
C GLU A 126 13.77 7.51 8.52
N LEU A 127 13.88 6.44 7.73
CA LEU A 127 13.08 6.25 6.53
C LEU A 127 11.87 5.39 6.84
N PHE A 128 10.69 5.98 6.72
CA PHE A 128 9.41 5.29 6.83
C PHE A 128 8.76 5.11 5.46
N PHE A 129 8.33 3.89 5.16
CA PHE A 129 7.53 3.57 3.97
C PHE A 129 6.15 3.08 4.42
N SER A 130 5.06 3.70 3.99
CA SER A 130 3.71 3.26 4.38
C SER A 130 3.40 1.84 3.88
N SER A 131 3.84 1.52 2.67
CA SER A 131 3.78 0.17 2.12
C SER A 131 4.86 -0.09 1.07
N ILE A 132 5.14 -1.35 0.80
CA ILE A 132 5.88 -1.83 -0.37
C ILE A 132 5.42 -3.24 -0.72
N CYS A 133 5.47 -3.63 -2.00
CA CYS A 133 5.30 -5.01 -2.40
C CYS A 133 6.52 -5.61 -3.09
N ILE A 134 6.68 -6.92 -2.93
CA ILE A 134 7.64 -7.76 -3.66
C ILE A 134 6.89 -8.88 -4.37
N LEU A 135 7.41 -9.32 -5.51
CA LEU A 135 6.83 -10.38 -6.34
C LEU A 135 7.78 -11.59 -6.37
N PRO A 136 7.51 -12.66 -5.59
CA PRO A 136 8.22 -13.93 -5.76
C PRO A 136 7.87 -14.61 -7.08
N THR A 137 6.68 -14.38 -7.61
CA THR A 137 6.23 -14.90 -8.91
C THR A 137 5.14 -14.04 -9.51
N ASP A 138 5.09 -13.96 -10.84
CA ASP A 138 3.95 -13.42 -11.58
C ASP A 138 2.96 -14.52 -12.05
N ALA A 139 3.24 -15.78 -11.70
CA ALA A 139 2.41 -16.93 -12.05
C ALA A 139 1.06 -16.86 -11.33
N CYS A 140 -0.03 -16.96 -12.08
CA CYS A 140 -1.37 -17.13 -11.54
C CYS A 140 -2.11 -18.25 -12.28
N ASN A 141 -2.90 -19.01 -11.55
CA ASN A 141 -3.74 -20.08 -12.08
C ASN A 141 -5.11 -19.57 -12.58
N LEU A 142 -5.38 -18.28 -12.45
CA LEU A 142 -6.54 -17.59 -13.00
C LEU A 142 -6.13 -16.65 -14.14
N ARG A 143 -7.10 -16.23 -14.94
CA ARG A 143 -6.96 -15.27 -16.05
C ARG A 143 -8.02 -14.18 -15.93
N CYS A 144 -8.09 -13.53 -14.77
CA CYS A 144 -9.09 -12.50 -14.52
C CYS A 144 -8.93 -11.34 -15.52
N LYS A 145 -10.00 -10.96 -16.24
CA LYS A 145 -10.03 -9.84 -17.20
C LYS A 145 -9.60 -8.52 -16.56
N GLY A 146 -10.00 -8.30 -15.31
CA GLY A 146 -9.70 -7.11 -14.51
C GLY A 146 -8.46 -7.22 -13.63
N CYS A 147 -7.54 -8.15 -13.89
CA CYS A 147 -6.38 -8.37 -13.01
C CYS A 147 -5.49 -7.12 -12.94
N LEU A 148 -5.32 -6.56 -11.74
CA LEU A 148 -4.44 -5.39 -11.52
C LEU A 148 -2.94 -5.73 -11.62
N ASN A 149 -2.60 -7.02 -11.57
CA ASN A 149 -1.23 -7.51 -11.81
C ASN A 149 -1.02 -7.95 -13.27
N PHE A 150 -2.04 -7.80 -14.13
CA PHE A 150 -2.00 -8.09 -15.56
C PHE A 150 -1.51 -9.51 -15.90
N THR A 151 -1.70 -10.47 -14.99
CA THR A 151 -1.21 -11.85 -15.17
C THR A 151 -1.90 -12.58 -16.32
N ASN A 152 -3.08 -12.11 -16.75
CA ASN A 152 -3.76 -12.61 -17.94
C ASN A 152 -3.03 -12.30 -19.25
N TYR A 153 -2.16 -11.29 -19.26
CA TYR A 153 -1.31 -10.94 -20.41
C TYR A 153 0.06 -11.64 -20.39
N ILE A 154 0.42 -12.29 -19.28
CA ILE A 154 1.74 -12.93 -19.13
C ILE A 154 1.69 -14.33 -19.73
N THR A 155 2.55 -14.56 -20.72
CA THR A 155 2.67 -15.85 -21.42
C THR A 155 3.72 -16.76 -20.80
N ASN A 156 4.81 -16.17 -20.27
CA ASN A 156 5.90 -16.90 -19.64
C ASN A 156 6.06 -16.43 -18.21
N PHE A 157 5.66 -17.29 -17.28
CA PHE A 157 5.74 -16.97 -15.87
C PHE A 157 7.15 -17.03 -15.33
N THR A 158 7.41 -16.17 -14.36
CA THR A 158 8.67 -16.06 -13.64
C THR A 158 8.51 -16.51 -12.21
N PHE A 159 9.52 -17.23 -11.72
CA PHE A 159 9.65 -17.65 -10.32
C PHE A 159 11.03 -17.17 -9.85
N LYS A 160 11.06 -16.16 -8.99
CA LYS A 160 12.32 -15.57 -8.54
C LYS A 160 13.01 -16.56 -7.59
N PRO A 161 14.32 -16.83 -7.74
CA PRO A 161 15.04 -17.67 -6.79
C PRO A 161 14.98 -17.08 -5.38
N LEU A 162 14.74 -17.92 -4.37
CA LEU A 162 14.62 -17.46 -2.98
C LEU A 162 15.83 -16.66 -2.49
N GLU A 163 17.05 -17.11 -2.79
CA GLU A 163 18.26 -16.40 -2.34
C GLU A 163 18.33 -14.98 -2.91
N LYS A 164 17.90 -14.79 -4.16
CA LYS A 164 17.79 -13.44 -4.75
C LYS A 164 16.74 -12.58 -4.03
N LEU A 165 15.61 -13.16 -3.65
CA LEU A 165 14.60 -12.44 -2.84
C LEU A 165 15.17 -12.05 -1.48
N LYS A 166 15.89 -12.95 -0.81
CA LYS A 166 16.53 -12.66 0.48
C LYS A 166 17.54 -11.51 0.35
N GLU A 167 18.41 -11.54 -0.66
CA GLU A 167 19.37 -10.46 -0.95
C GLU A 167 18.68 -9.12 -1.19
N GLU A 168 17.58 -9.12 -1.96
CA GLU A 168 16.81 -7.91 -2.23
C GLU A 168 16.13 -7.36 -0.97
N ILE A 169 15.49 -8.22 -0.17
CA ILE A 169 14.85 -7.85 1.09
C ILE A 169 15.89 -7.30 2.07
N ASP A 170 17.08 -7.91 2.13
CA ASP A 170 18.19 -7.43 2.93
C ASP A 170 18.59 -6.02 2.53
N LEU A 171 18.81 -5.77 1.23
CA LEU A 171 19.13 -4.45 0.71
C LEU A 171 18.03 -3.42 1.03
N TYR A 172 16.75 -3.82 0.92
CA TYR A 172 15.63 -2.96 1.27
C TYR A 172 15.71 -2.53 2.73
N PHE A 173 15.82 -3.47 3.66
CA PHE A 173 15.92 -3.15 5.08
C PHE A 173 17.27 -2.54 5.46
N ASP A 174 18.34 -2.68 4.68
CA ASP A 174 19.58 -1.91 4.91
C ASP A 174 19.38 -0.41 4.65
N CYS A 175 18.43 -0.05 3.77
CA CYS A 175 18.16 1.34 3.41
C CYS A 175 16.95 1.94 4.12
N ILE A 176 15.89 1.15 4.33
CA ILE A 176 14.60 1.60 4.89
C ILE A 176 14.52 1.21 6.36
N THR A 177 14.22 2.17 7.24
CA THR A 177 14.19 1.94 8.69
C THR A 177 12.97 1.13 9.11
N TYR A 178 11.78 1.55 8.70
CA TYR A 178 10.52 0.96 9.11
C TYR A 178 9.45 1.00 8.02
N THR A 179 8.67 -0.07 7.88
CA THR A 179 7.61 -0.18 6.87
C THR A 179 6.25 -0.38 7.53
N GLY A 180 5.19 0.28 7.07
CA GLY A 180 3.83 -0.01 7.51
C GLY A 180 3.43 -1.42 7.08
N LEU A 181 3.18 -1.60 5.78
CA LEU A 181 2.85 -2.88 5.17
C LEU A 181 3.98 -3.37 4.25
N PHE A 182 4.60 -4.50 4.60
CA PHE A 182 5.46 -5.26 3.69
C PHE A 182 4.64 -6.38 3.06
N PHE A 183 4.43 -6.32 1.75
CA PHE A 183 3.43 -7.15 1.07
C PHE A 183 4.07 -8.15 0.10
N ILE A 184 3.80 -9.44 0.31
CA ILE A 184 4.12 -10.48 -0.68
C ILE A 184 2.96 -10.54 -1.67
N SER A 185 3.20 -10.05 -2.89
CA SER A 185 2.20 -9.93 -3.96
C SER A 185 2.59 -10.78 -5.17
N GLY A 186 2.03 -10.47 -6.35
CA GLY A 186 2.29 -11.16 -7.61
C GLY A 186 1.08 -11.87 -8.15
N GLY A 187 1.28 -13.01 -8.82
CA GLY A 187 0.15 -13.78 -9.32
C GLY A 187 -0.63 -14.45 -8.19
N GLU A 188 -0.55 -15.77 -8.10
CA GLU A 188 -1.05 -16.53 -6.96
C GLU A 188 0.13 -16.97 -6.11
N PRO A 189 0.35 -16.38 -4.92
CA PRO A 189 1.49 -16.71 -4.09
C PRO A 189 1.56 -18.18 -3.70
N MET A 190 0.42 -18.89 -3.61
CA MET A 190 0.39 -20.33 -3.30
C MET A 190 1.02 -21.21 -4.40
N LEU A 191 1.33 -20.67 -5.58
CA LEU A 191 2.12 -21.35 -6.61
C LEU A 191 3.64 -21.29 -6.37
N TYR A 192 4.11 -20.39 -5.50
CA TYR A 192 5.53 -20.25 -5.21
C TYR A 192 5.99 -21.28 -4.18
N SER A 193 6.70 -22.31 -4.64
CA SER A 193 7.11 -23.47 -3.83
C SER A 193 7.95 -23.12 -2.59
N GLN A 194 8.73 -22.03 -2.66
CA GLN A 194 9.58 -21.56 -1.55
C GLN A 194 8.90 -20.50 -0.68
N LEU A 195 7.58 -20.31 -0.81
CA LEU A 195 6.82 -19.35 0.00
C LEU A 195 6.96 -19.59 1.51
N PRO A 196 6.94 -20.85 2.03
CA PRO A 196 7.11 -21.06 3.46
C PRO A 196 8.42 -20.48 4.00
N GLU A 197 9.53 -20.76 3.32
CA GLU A 197 10.86 -20.30 3.71
C GLU A 197 10.98 -18.77 3.58
N LEU A 198 10.36 -18.17 2.56
CA LEU A 198 10.31 -16.72 2.38
C LEU A 198 9.58 -16.02 3.55
N ILE A 199 8.40 -16.52 3.93
CA ILE A 199 7.61 -15.96 5.03
C ILE A 199 8.39 -16.07 6.35
N GLU A 200 8.95 -17.25 6.64
CA GLU A 200 9.71 -17.49 7.87
C GLU A 200 10.96 -16.60 7.94
N TYR A 201 11.65 -16.41 6.81
CA TYR A 201 12.80 -15.52 6.72
C TYR A 201 12.45 -14.07 7.07
N ILE A 202 11.40 -13.52 6.46
CA ILE A 202 10.98 -12.13 6.68
C ILE A 202 10.49 -11.93 8.12
N ASP A 203 9.63 -12.83 8.62
CA ASP A 203 9.06 -12.71 9.97
C ASP A 203 10.16 -12.82 11.05
N THR A 204 11.11 -13.74 10.89
CA THR A 204 12.19 -13.95 11.86
C THR A 204 13.18 -12.78 11.87
N LYS A 205 13.57 -12.28 10.69
CA LYS A 205 14.65 -11.30 10.58
C LYS A 205 14.19 -9.85 10.68
N TYR A 206 12.96 -9.54 10.24
CA TYR A 206 12.51 -8.17 9.99
C TYR A 206 11.18 -7.79 10.64
N SER A 207 10.53 -8.66 11.41
CA SER A 207 9.21 -8.34 11.99
C SER A 207 9.19 -7.24 13.06
N ASN A 208 10.35 -6.74 13.50
CA ASN A 208 10.49 -5.53 14.31
C ASN A 208 10.74 -4.25 13.48
N ARG A 209 10.85 -4.39 12.15
CA ARG A 209 11.06 -3.31 11.17
C ARG A 209 9.86 -3.09 10.27
N MET A 210 8.74 -3.75 10.55
CA MET A 210 7.48 -3.53 9.89
C MET A 210 6.31 -3.64 10.86
N TYR A 211 5.21 -2.95 10.57
CA TYR A 211 3.97 -3.14 11.32
C TYR A 211 3.25 -4.41 10.90
N GLU A 212 3.13 -4.64 9.59
CA GLU A 212 2.43 -5.79 9.02
C GLU A 212 3.25 -6.45 7.89
N LEU A 213 3.36 -7.77 7.97
CA LEU A 213 3.68 -8.63 6.83
C LEU A 213 2.35 -9.16 6.27
N GLY A 214 2.09 -8.97 4.99
CA GLY A 214 0.81 -9.34 4.38
C GLY A 214 0.95 -10.22 3.14
N ILE A 215 -0.07 -11.04 2.89
CA ILE A 215 -0.24 -11.81 1.65
C ILE A 215 -1.73 -11.85 1.26
N VAL A 216 -2.00 -11.78 -0.05
CA VAL A 216 -3.34 -12.03 -0.61
C VAL A 216 -3.27 -13.29 -1.46
N THR A 217 -4.28 -14.15 -1.34
CA THR A 217 -4.46 -15.34 -2.19
C THR A 217 -5.85 -15.31 -2.81
N ASN A 218 -5.97 -15.80 -4.04
CA ASN A 218 -7.24 -15.96 -4.75
C ASN A 218 -8.11 -17.12 -4.19
N GLY A 219 -7.61 -17.86 -3.19
CA GLY A 219 -8.36 -18.90 -2.50
C GLY A 219 -8.64 -20.17 -3.31
N THR A 220 -7.97 -20.36 -4.47
CA THR A 220 -8.24 -21.50 -5.37
C THR A 220 -7.22 -22.64 -5.28
N ILE A 221 -6.10 -22.43 -4.58
CA ILE A 221 -5.05 -23.41 -4.33
C ILE A 221 -5.07 -23.83 -2.87
N MET A 222 -5.10 -25.14 -2.64
CA MET A 222 -5.02 -25.70 -1.30
C MET A 222 -3.61 -25.47 -0.73
N PRO A 223 -3.45 -24.78 0.41
CA PRO A 223 -2.14 -24.59 1.02
C PRO A 223 -1.56 -25.95 1.45
N SER A 224 -0.27 -26.15 1.18
CA SER A 224 0.45 -27.33 1.64
C SER A 224 0.58 -27.35 3.17
N GLN A 225 0.97 -28.50 3.74
CA GLN A 225 1.24 -28.59 5.19
C GLN A 225 2.36 -27.65 5.64
N ASP A 226 3.37 -27.41 4.80
CA ASP A 226 4.46 -26.48 5.10
C ASP A 226 3.96 -25.03 5.11
N ILE A 227 3.09 -24.66 4.17
CA ILE A 227 2.42 -23.36 4.16
C ILE A 227 1.57 -23.20 5.43
N ILE A 228 0.71 -24.18 5.73
CA ILE A 228 -0.11 -24.16 6.97
C ILE A 228 0.76 -24.01 8.22
N SER A 229 1.87 -24.75 8.28
CA SER A 229 2.83 -24.72 9.39
C SER A 229 3.45 -23.33 9.57
N VAL A 230 3.97 -22.71 8.51
CA VAL A 230 4.57 -21.38 8.62
C VAL A 230 3.52 -20.32 8.94
N LEU A 231 2.33 -20.42 8.37
CA LEU A 231 1.27 -19.46 8.62
C LEU A 231 0.88 -19.50 10.10
N LYS A 232 0.77 -20.67 10.73
CA LYS A 232 0.47 -20.77 12.18
C LYS A 232 1.54 -20.14 13.07
N LYS A 233 2.81 -20.21 12.68
CA LYS A 233 3.95 -19.76 13.50
C LYS A 233 4.25 -18.27 13.38
N THR A 234 3.84 -17.65 12.28
CA THR A 234 4.22 -16.28 11.93
C THR A 234 3.05 -15.30 12.11
N ARG A 235 3.38 -14.02 12.29
CA ARG A 235 2.38 -12.95 12.45
C ARG A 235 1.81 -12.44 11.12
N ILE A 236 2.15 -13.09 10.01
CA ILE A 236 1.68 -12.70 8.68
C ILE A 236 0.14 -12.65 8.64
N ARG A 237 -0.36 -11.55 8.08
CA ARG A 237 -1.77 -11.38 7.78
C ARG A 237 -2.10 -11.97 6.41
N ILE A 238 -3.19 -12.70 6.35
CA ILE A 238 -3.67 -13.39 5.16
C ILE A 238 -5.00 -12.78 4.77
N THR A 239 -5.12 -12.35 3.53
CA THR A 239 -6.38 -12.01 2.91
C THR A 239 -6.70 -13.08 1.86
N VAL A 240 -7.82 -13.77 2.04
CA VAL A 240 -8.37 -14.69 1.06
C VAL A 240 -9.44 -13.94 0.29
N ASP A 241 -9.19 -13.73 -0.99
CA ASP A 241 -10.20 -13.20 -1.90
C ASP A 241 -11.18 -14.31 -2.27
N ASP A 242 -12.43 -14.15 -1.85
CA ASP A 242 -13.51 -15.10 -2.01
C ASP A 242 -14.18 -14.94 -3.38
N TYR A 243 -13.73 -15.76 -4.33
CA TYR A 243 -14.25 -15.79 -5.70
C TYR A 243 -15.34 -16.84 -5.94
N ARG A 244 -16.02 -17.36 -4.90
CA ARG A 244 -17.07 -18.38 -5.06
C ARG A 244 -18.20 -17.98 -6.02
N GLU A 245 -18.54 -16.69 -6.06
CA GLU A 245 -19.56 -16.15 -6.97
C GLU A 245 -19.06 -16.02 -8.42
N ALA A 246 -17.77 -15.71 -8.62
CA ALA A 246 -17.17 -15.60 -9.94
C ALA A 246 -16.74 -16.96 -10.53
N LEU A 247 -16.47 -17.94 -9.67
CA LEU A 247 -15.99 -19.28 -10.02
C LEU A 247 -16.94 -20.37 -9.49
N PRO A 248 -18.17 -20.49 -10.02
CA PRO A 248 -19.17 -21.42 -9.50
C PRO A 248 -18.71 -22.89 -9.53
N ASN A 249 -17.93 -23.28 -10.54
CA ASN A 249 -17.36 -24.62 -10.66
C ASN A 249 -16.31 -24.96 -9.59
N MET A 250 -15.80 -23.95 -8.86
CA MET A 250 -14.81 -24.11 -7.79
C MET A 250 -15.38 -23.81 -6.41
N ARG A 251 -16.69 -23.53 -6.29
CA ARG A 251 -17.32 -23.08 -5.04
C ARG A 251 -17.02 -23.99 -3.84
N ASP A 252 -17.17 -25.30 -4.02
CA ASP A 252 -16.95 -26.27 -2.94
C ASP A 252 -15.48 -26.32 -2.53
N LYS A 253 -14.57 -26.31 -3.52
CA LYS A 253 -13.12 -26.29 -3.28
C LYS A 253 -12.68 -25.02 -2.55
N ILE A 254 -13.17 -23.85 -2.98
CA ILE A 254 -12.84 -22.58 -2.32
C ILE A 254 -13.40 -22.58 -0.89
N THR A 255 -14.60 -23.14 -0.66
CA THR A 255 -15.16 -23.27 0.69
C THR A 255 -14.28 -24.15 1.58
N GLU A 256 -13.78 -25.28 1.07
CA GLU A 256 -12.83 -26.13 1.80
C GLU A 256 -11.53 -25.38 2.14
N ILE A 257 -10.99 -24.63 1.18
CA ILE A 257 -9.76 -23.83 1.37
C ILE A 257 -9.97 -22.74 2.43
N ILE A 258 -11.10 -22.02 2.38
CA ILE A 258 -11.45 -21.01 3.40
C ILE A 258 -11.52 -21.67 4.78
N ASN A 259 -12.17 -22.83 4.92
CA ASN A 259 -12.24 -23.55 6.19
C ASN A 259 -10.84 -23.92 6.73
N VAL A 260 -9.88 -24.26 5.86
CA VAL A 260 -8.49 -24.50 6.26
C VAL A 260 -7.85 -23.24 6.82
N TYR A 261 -8.04 -22.09 6.17
CA TYR A 261 -7.53 -20.82 6.66
C TYR A 261 -8.19 -20.38 7.97
N GLU A 262 -9.51 -20.52 8.11
CA GLU A 262 -10.23 -20.22 9.34
C GLU A 262 -9.76 -21.11 10.51
N GLY A 263 -9.48 -22.39 10.22
CA GLY A 263 -8.88 -23.34 11.17
C GLY A 263 -7.47 -22.98 11.66
N LEU A 264 -6.81 -21.97 11.07
CA LEU A 264 -5.55 -21.42 11.59
C LEU A 264 -5.74 -20.59 12.87
N ASN A 265 -6.96 -20.16 13.19
CA ASN A 265 -7.31 -19.35 14.37
C ASN A 265 -6.50 -18.04 14.48
N LYS A 266 -6.37 -17.32 13.36
CA LYS A 266 -5.55 -16.10 13.25
C LYS A 266 -6.19 -14.79 13.73
N GLY A 267 -7.45 -14.83 14.17
CA GLY A 267 -8.16 -13.62 14.61
C GLY A 267 -8.16 -12.54 13.51
N GLU A 268 -7.76 -11.32 13.86
CA GLU A 268 -7.72 -10.19 12.92
C GLU A 268 -6.68 -10.31 11.79
N ASN A 269 -5.75 -11.28 11.90
CA ASN A 269 -4.75 -11.57 10.87
C ASN A 269 -5.24 -12.52 9.77
N LEU A 270 -6.53 -12.88 9.77
CA LEU A 270 -7.19 -13.55 8.66
C LEU A 270 -8.39 -12.73 8.21
N LEU A 271 -8.42 -12.39 6.94
CA LEU A 271 -9.56 -11.77 6.29
C LEU A 271 -10.05 -12.64 5.15
N VAL A 272 -11.36 -12.80 5.05
CA VAL A 272 -12.01 -13.34 3.86
C VAL A 272 -12.81 -12.20 3.25
N ARG A 273 -12.52 -11.85 1.99
CA ARG A 273 -13.09 -10.68 1.32
C ARG A 273 -13.78 -11.09 0.03
N SER A 274 -15.02 -10.70 -0.14
CA SER A 274 -15.70 -10.74 -1.43
C SER A 274 -15.85 -9.32 -1.96
N TYR A 275 -15.76 -9.19 -3.29
CA TYR A 275 -15.94 -7.94 -4.02
C TYR A 275 -16.87 -8.22 -5.19
N ASP A 276 -17.84 -7.34 -5.44
CA ASP A 276 -18.71 -7.46 -6.62
C ASP A 276 -17.99 -6.95 -7.87
N GLU A 277 -17.27 -5.84 -7.71
CA GLU A 277 -16.56 -5.14 -8.79
C GLU A 277 -15.18 -4.68 -8.34
N TRP A 278 -14.28 -4.57 -9.31
CA TRP A 278 -12.98 -3.93 -9.19
C TRP A 278 -12.91 -2.69 -10.07
N ILE A 279 -11.96 -1.80 -9.77
CA ILE A 279 -11.53 -0.84 -10.78
C ILE A 279 -10.89 -1.59 -11.97
N SER A 280 -11.06 -1.07 -13.17
CA SER A 280 -10.38 -1.59 -14.36
C SER A 280 -9.37 -0.56 -14.85
N LEU A 281 -8.07 -0.89 -14.80
CA LEU A 281 -7.01 0.04 -15.21
C LEU A 281 -6.77 0.04 -16.72
N PHE A 282 -6.88 -1.12 -17.36
CA PHE A 282 -6.54 -1.39 -18.75
C PHE A 282 -7.21 -2.71 -19.17
N PRO A 283 -7.59 -2.91 -20.45
CA PRO A 283 -7.48 -1.99 -21.58
C PRO A 283 -8.71 -1.09 -21.73
N HIS A 284 -8.47 0.18 -22.07
CA HIS A 284 -9.51 1.17 -22.38
C HIS A 284 -9.05 2.08 -23.51
N THR A 285 -10.00 2.57 -24.32
CA THR A 285 -9.72 3.64 -25.28
C THR A 285 -9.66 4.96 -24.53
N LEU A 286 -8.46 5.53 -24.43
CA LEU A 286 -8.21 6.79 -23.75
C LEU A 286 -7.81 7.87 -24.77
N GLU A 287 -8.18 9.11 -24.48
CA GLU A 287 -7.68 10.25 -25.25
C GLU A 287 -6.16 10.38 -25.08
N THR A 288 -5.48 10.70 -26.19
CA THR A 288 -4.06 11.06 -26.12
C THR A 288 -3.94 12.46 -25.53
N ILE A 289 -3.30 12.55 -24.37
CA ILE A 289 -3.10 13.80 -23.63
C ILE A 289 -1.61 14.18 -23.61
N GLY A 290 -1.32 15.48 -23.51
CA GLY A 290 0.05 16.00 -23.44
C GLY A 290 0.72 15.78 -22.08
N GLU A 291 2.01 16.09 -21.98
CA GLU A 291 2.81 15.84 -20.76
C GLU A 291 2.28 16.57 -19.52
N ASP A 292 1.88 17.84 -19.65
CA ASP A 292 1.35 18.60 -18.52
C ASP A 292 0.07 17.97 -17.94
N GLU A 293 -0.79 17.42 -18.81
CA GLU A 293 -2.00 16.71 -18.38
C GLU A 293 -1.68 15.33 -17.79
N LEU A 294 -0.64 14.64 -18.28
CA LEU A 294 -0.16 13.39 -17.66
C LEU A 294 0.37 13.63 -16.25
N ILE A 295 1.12 14.71 -16.04
CA ILE A 295 1.62 15.11 -14.70
C ILE A 295 0.44 15.39 -13.77
N LYS A 296 -0.55 16.19 -14.21
CA LYS A 296 -1.77 16.46 -13.42
C LYS A 296 -2.55 15.18 -13.11
N LYS A 297 -2.68 14.28 -14.08
CA LYS A 297 -3.35 12.98 -13.91
C LYS A 297 -2.63 12.13 -12.87
N TYR A 298 -1.31 12.04 -12.95
CA TYR A 298 -0.50 11.27 -11.99
C TYR A 298 -0.59 11.86 -10.58
N ASP A 299 -0.50 13.18 -10.45
CA ASP A 299 -0.66 13.89 -9.18
C ASP A 299 -2.02 13.64 -8.54
N LYS A 300 -3.09 13.64 -9.35
CA LYS A 300 -4.46 13.35 -8.89
C LYS A 300 -4.71 11.86 -8.62
N CYS A 301 -4.00 10.97 -9.30
CA CYS A 301 -4.12 9.52 -9.15
C CYS A 301 -3.75 9.07 -7.74
N HIS A 302 -2.71 9.67 -7.17
CA HIS A 302 -2.25 9.45 -5.79
C HIS A 302 -2.14 7.96 -5.42
N CYS A 303 -1.71 7.11 -6.36
CA CYS A 303 -1.57 5.68 -6.11
C CYS A 303 -0.52 5.46 -5.01
N PRO A 304 -0.89 4.88 -3.84
CA PRO A 304 0.03 4.76 -2.72
C PRO A 304 0.97 3.55 -2.84
N TRP A 305 0.79 2.72 -3.88
CA TRP A 305 1.40 1.41 -4.04
C TRP A 305 2.64 1.45 -4.94
N GLN A 306 3.72 0.83 -4.46
CA GLN A 306 5.00 0.71 -5.16
C GLN A 306 5.49 -0.73 -5.14
N GLU A 307 6.16 -1.15 -6.21
CA GLU A 307 6.85 -2.43 -6.28
C GLU A 307 8.34 -2.22 -6.01
N TYR A 308 8.95 -3.18 -5.33
CA TYR A 308 10.39 -3.32 -5.20
C TYR A 308 10.86 -4.62 -5.86
N LYS A 309 11.80 -4.52 -6.80
CA LYS A 309 12.48 -5.67 -7.42
C LYS A 309 13.86 -5.29 -7.91
N ASP A 310 14.80 -6.24 -7.83
CA ASP A 310 16.16 -6.12 -8.38
C ASP A 310 16.93 -4.87 -7.87
N GLY A 311 16.69 -4.48 -6.61
CA GLY A 311 17.29 -3.30 -5.99
C GLY A 311 16.74 -1.95 -6.47
N MET A 312 15.62 -1.97 -7.20
CA MET A 312 14.95 -0.79 -7.74
C MET A 312 13.55 -0.66 -7.15
N LEU A 313 13.22 0.53 -6.65
CA LEU A 313 11.85 0.92 -6.31
C LEU A 313 11.18 1.47 -7.56
N TYR A 314 9.94 1.06 -7.84
CA TYR A 314 9.14 1.54 -8.95
C TYR A 314 8.08 2.50 -8.44
N SER A 315 7.95 3.66 -9.10
CA SER A 315 7.09 4.75 -8.62
C SER A 315 5.60 4.38 -8.56
N CYS A 316 5.17 3.39 -9.35
CA CYS A 316 3.82 2.83 -9.36
C CYS A 316 3.90 1.32 -9.60
N ASN A 317 3.34 0.51 -8.70
CA ASN A 317 3.32 -0.95 -8.85
C ASN A 317 2.59 -1.38 -10.14
N TYR A 318 1.46 -0.76 -10.48
CA TYR A 318 0.69 -1.12 -11.67
C TYR A 318 1.44 -0.82 -12.97
N ALA A 319 2.26 0.23 -13.00
CA ALA A 319 3.11 0.50 -14.15
C ALA A 319 4.19 -0.58 -14.31
N SER A 320 4.79 -1.00 -13.20
CA SER A 320 5.77 -2.08 -13.18
C SER A 320 5.17 -3.45 -13.55
N PHE A 321 3.94 -3.74 -13.12
CA PHE A 321 3.21 -4.95 -13.51
C PHE A 321 2.81 -4.93 -14.98
N ALA A 322 2.36 -3.77 -15.49
CA ALA A 322 2.07 -3.60 -16.90
C ALA A 322 3.33 -3.82 -17.76
N ALA A 323 4.50 -3.39 -17.27
CA ALA A 323 5.76 -3.66 -17.94
C ALA A 323 6.15 -5.14 -17.93
N ASN A 324 5.99 -5.84 -16.79
CA ASN A 324 6.17 -7.29 -16.73
C ASN A 324 5.24 -8.03 -17.71
N ALA A 325 4.03 -7.52 -17.93
CA ALA A 325 3.07 -8.04 -18.88
C ALA A 325 3.31 -7.64 -20.35
N GLY A 326 4.38 -6.88 -20.65
CA GLY A 326 4.68 -6.42 -22.01
C GLY A 326 3.70 -5.37 -22.56
N ILE A 327 2.91 -4.72 -21.70
CA ILE A 327 1.92 -3.70 -22.10
C ILE A 327 2.62 -2.36 -22.38
N VAL A 328 3.71 -2.07 -21.68
CA VAL A 328 4.45 -0.81 -21.78
C VAL A 328 5.92 -1.01 -21.40
N ASP A 329 6.83 -0.24 -21.99
CA ASP A 329 8.22 -0.22 -21.54
C ASP A 329 8.39 0.76 -20.38
N THR A 330 9.09 0.34 -19.31
CA THR A 330 9.42 1.25 -18.20
C THR A 330 10.55 2.19 -18.61
N ASP A 331 10.36 3.49 -18.39
CA ASP A 331 11.45 4.46 -18.42
C ASP A 331 12.25 4.37 -17.11
N ILE A 332 13.16 3.40 -17.04
CA ILE A 332 13.91 3.06 -15.81
C ILE A 332 14.57 4.30 -15.18
N ASN A 333 15.10 5.22 -15.99
CA ASN A 333 15.82 6.38 -15.47
C ASN A 333 14.93 7.40 -14.75
N ASN A 334 13.64 7.44 -15.08
CA ASN A 334 12.70 8.43 -14.55
C ASN A 334 11.65 7.83 -13.60
N GLU A 335 11.34 6.55 -13.73
CA GLU A 335 10.25 5.88 -13.02
C GLU A 335 10.71 5.01 -11.86
N THR A 336 12.03 4.86 -11.71
CA THR A 336 12.61 4.00 -10.68
C THR A 336 13.67 4.69 -9.84
N TYR A 337 13.90 4.16 -8.64
CA TYR A 337 14.94 4.64 -7.73
C TYR A 337 15.81 3.47 -7.27
N SER A 338 17.13 3.58 -7.48
CA SER A 338 18.08 2.51 -7.17
C SER A 338 18.59 2.60 -5.73
N LEU A 339 18.35 1.56 -4.93
CA LEU A 339 18.88 1.46 -3.57
C LEU A 339 20.40 1.15 -3.54
N TYR A 340 20.97 0.65 -4.63
CA TYR A 340 22.41 0.45 -4.76
C TYR A 340 23.18 1.77 -4.92
N LYS A 341 22.62 2.69 -5.74
CA LYS A 341 23.36 3.88 -6.21
C LYS A 341 23.11 5.12 -5.39
N ASN A 342 21.90 5.29 -4.84
CA ASN A 342 21.51 6.54 -4.20
C ASN A 342 21.05 6.31 -2.76
N LYS A 343 21.79 6.90 -1.82
CA LYS A 343 21.53 6.83 -0.38
C LYS A 343 21.02 8.16 0.21
N ASN A 344 20.63 9.12 -0.63
CA ASN A 344 20.03 10.36 -0.15
C ASN A 344 18.62 10.06 0.40
N LYS A 345 18.48 10.11 1.73
CA LYS A 345 17.21 9.80 2.40
C LYS A 345 16.08 10.75 2.01
N LYS A 346 16.36 12.03 1.76
CA LYS A 346 15.32 13.00 1.38
C LYS A 346 14.77 12.70 -0.01
N GLU A 347 15.65 12.42 -0.97
CA GLU A 347 15.24 12.01 -2.32
C GLU A 347 14.46 10.69 -2.30
N LEU A 348 14.91 9.72 -1.50
CA LEU A 348 14.23 8.43 -1.35
C LEU A 348 12.85 8.57 -0.70
N MET A 349 12.72 9.40 0.33
CA MET A 349 11.43 9.72 0.95
C MET A 349 10.50 10.43 -0.04
N GLU A 350 11.01 11.39 -0.82
CA GLU A 350 10.22 12.06 -1.85
C GLU A 350 9.75 11.10 -2.94
N PHE A 351 10.64 10.21 -3.40
CA PHE A 351 10.28 9.17 -4.36
C PHE A 351 9.22 8.23 -3.80
N ARG A 352 9.31 7.86 -2.51
CA ARG A 352 8.27 7.07 -1.84
C ARG A 352 6.92 7.80 -1.84
N LEU A 353 6.93 9.12 -1.69
CA LEU A 353 5.74 9.97 -1.74
C LEU A 353 5.31 10.31 -3.17
N GLY A 354 5.84 9.60 -4.17
CA GLY A 354 5.41 9.64 -5.55
C GLY A 354 6.21 10.59 -6.45
N PHE A 355 7.21 11.31 -5.92
CA PHE A 355 7.97 12.26 -6.72
C PHE A 355 8.93 11.57 -7.69
N THR A 356 8.97 12.08 -8.92
CA THR A 356 9.88 11.61 -9.98
C THR A 356 10.41 12.79 -10.81
N GLU A 357 11.44 12.56 -11.62
CA GLU A 357 11.99 13.56 -12.55
C GLU A 357 10.95 13.98 -13.60
N LYS A 358 10.18 13.00 -14.08
CA LYS A 358 9.20 13.16 -15.16
C LYS A 358 7.84 13.64 -14.66
N GLY A 359 7.46 13.27 -13.44
CA GLY A 359 6.17 13.59 -12.83
C GLY A 359 5.02 12.68 -13.25
N TYR A 360 5.29 11.63 -14.02
CA TYR A 360 4.36 10.55 -14.38
C TYR A 360 5.16 9.32 -14.81
N VAL A 361 4.49 8.17 -14.91
CA VAL A 361 5.04 6.91 -15.45
C VAL A 361 4.44 6.60 -16.82
N GLU A 362 5.16 5.92 -17.72
CA GLU A 362 4.74 5.65 -19.10
C GLU A 362 3.37 4.97 -19.17
N PHE A 363 3.07 4.09 -18.20
CA PHE A 363 1.76 3.45 -18.12
C PHE A 363 0.59 4.43 -17.97
N CYS A 364 0.80 5.66 -17.45
CA CYS A 364 -0.24 6.69 -17.36
C CYS A 364 -0.90 7.04 -18.70
N LYS A 365 -0.20 6.81 -19.82
CA LYS A 365 -0.71 6.99 -21.19
C LYS A 365 -1.77 5.96 -21.57
N LYS A 366 -1.79 4.79 -20.92
CA LYS A 366 -2.69 3.66 -21.20
C LYS A 366 -3.62 3.31 -20.04
N CYS A 367 -3.31 3.77 -18.83
CA CYS A 367 -4.04 3.46 -17.61
C CYS A 367 -5.21 4.42 -17.38
N ALA A 368 -6.36 3.90 -16.96
CA ALA A 368 -7.53 4.70 -16.58
C ALA A 368 -7.38 5.49 -15.26
N GLY A 369 -6.26 5.29 -14.53
CA GLY A 369 -6.02 5.90 -13.22
C GLY A 369 -6.55 5.06 -12.06
N TYR A 370 -6.28 5.49 -10.83
CA TYR A 370 -6.64 4.77 -9.61
C TYR A 370 -7.85 5.42 -8.92
N MET A 371 -8.75 4.59 -8.41
CA MET A 371 -9.92 4.97 -7.58
C MET A 371 -10.67 6.22 -8.06
N ASP A 372 -10.52 7.36 -7.37
CA ASP A 372 -11.28 8.60 -7.58
C ASP A 372 -11.26 9.15 -9.02
N ILE A 373 -10.23 8.84 -9.79
CA ILE A 373 -10.11 9.29 -11.19
C ILE A 373 -10.48 8.21 -12.21
N ASN A 374 -10.77 6.99 -11.77
CA ASN A 374 -11.07 5.86 -12.64
C ASN A 374 -12.58 5.67 -12.80
N PRO A 375 -13.14 5.90 -14.00
CA PRO A 375 -14.57 5.72 -14.23
C PRO A 375 -14.95 4.26 -14.56
N TYR A 376 -13.98 3.37 -14.76
CA TYR A 376 -14.22 2.01 -15.23
C TYR A 376 -14.26 1.01 -14.07
N LYS A 377 -15.32 0.20 -14.07
CA LYS A 377 -15.50 -0.95 -13.20
C LYS A 377 -15.60 -2.22 -14.02
N ILE A 378 -15.22 -3.33 -13.40
CA ILE A 378 -15.33 -4.66 -14.00
C ILE A 378 -15.71 -5.65 -12.90
N LYS A 379 -16.48 -6.68 -13.26
CA LYS A 379 -16.85 -7.72 -12.31
C LYS A 379 -15.60 -8.39 -11.74
N ALA A 380 -15.56 -8.53 -10.42
CA ALA A 380 -14.44 -9.15 -9.73
C ALA A 380 -14.25 -10.60 -10.20
N ALA A 381 -12.99 -10.98 -10.43
CA ALA A 381 -12.58 -12.32 -10.85
C ALA A 381 -13.30 -12.90 -12.09
N GLU A 382 -13.89 -12.06 -12.94
CA GLU A 382 -14.39 -12.49 -14.25
C GLU A 382 -13.21 -13.02 -15.10
N GLN A 383 -13.28 -14.26 -15.56
CA GLN A 383 -12.20 -14.91 -16.32
C GLN A 383 -12.25 -14.55 -17.80
N ASP A 384 -11.08 -14.35 -18.40
CA ASP A 384 -10.91 -14.28 -19.85
C ASP A 384 -11.17 -15.68 -20.45
N MET A 385 -11.95 -15.74 -21.53
CA MET A 385 -12.45 -17.00 -22.10
C MET A 385 -11.43 -17.68 -23.01
#